data_AF-A0A8T1BYC6-F1
#
_entry.id   AF-A0A8T1BYC6-F1
#
_cell.length_a   1.000
_cell.length_b   1.000
_cell.length_c   1.000
_cell.angle_alpha   90.00
_cell.angle_beta   90.00
_cell.angle_gamma   90.00
#
_symmetry.space_group_name_H-M   'P 1'
#
loop_
_entity.id
_entity.type
_entity.pdbx_description
1 polymer ?
#
loop_
_entity_poly.entity_id
_entity_poly.type
_entity_poly.pdbx_seq_one_letter_code
_entity_poly.pdbx_strand_id
1 'polypeptide(L)'
;MRIRHALGRKFEMRPAALPSLRVVQSIVHHYHRTRLGGSDKRKAIVEAVRRAAFSGREDDHDVFTFTSDYDESGMPVAGNGSDARPFLVGMATKALLWNAVRDPGTFVLDAYTRALMAWRCASLAKLRERSRGLSSELVALVFRSMYDLHFSQNEAEFCERKERMLALWDEHVDLATFSVYVKEQWLQGNFKNWQCYHTPTGYPTTNNPVEQFNRALKQDYTHHHQLKMGLLLAQLLACCGHRSMALPQFLLRPTCPATLKTRTCALRRRGLFQEHVVTRASIDYLLGDADPELVYVRAVAPARTFTPELNRTRENMAISAELGVHYARMEVEGQPHTGWPVNLRNAYCPCRYHMKMGYCCHLLFAQQSRSVVD
;
A
#
# COMPACT_ATOMS: atom_id res chain seq x y z
N MET A 1 -17.01 -36.50 -23.92
CA MET A 1 -18.15 -36.46 -24.87
C MET A 1 -18.33 -35.10 -25.56
N ARG A 2 -18.47 -33.96 -24.84
CA ARG A 2 -18.71 -32.64 -25.47
C ARG A 2 -17.69 -32.20 -26.54
N ILE A 3 -16.39 -32.34 -26.29
CA ILE A 3 -15.31 -31.94 -27.22
C ILE A 3 -15.31 -32.80 -28.50
N ARG A 4 -15.48 -34.13 -28.37
CA ARG A 4 -15.54 -35.06 -29.51
C ARG A 4 -16.73 -34.77 -30.43
N HIS A 5 -17.91 -34.50 -29.86
CA HIS A 5 -19.08 -34.10 -30.64
C HIS A 5 -18.92 -32.70 -31.27
N ALA A 6 -18.28 -31.76 -30.58
CA ALA A 6 -17.98 -30.44 -31.15
C ALA A 6 -17.02 -30.53 -32.36
N LEU A 7 -16.01 -31.42 -32.30
CA LEU A 7 -15.13 -31.71 -33.45
C LEU A 7 -15.91 -32.30 -34.63
N GLY A 8 -16.79 -33.27 -34.38
CA GLY A 8 -17.64 -33.85 -35.42
C GLY A 8 -18.51 -32.82 -36.12
N ARG A 9 -19.09 -31.87 -35.37
CA ARG A 9 -19.86 -30.77 -35.95
C ARG A 9 -19.00 -29.75 -36.69
N LYS A 10 -17.82 -29.40 -36.15
CA LYS A 10 -16.97 -28.33 -36.71
C LYS A 10 -16.23 -28.76 -37.98
N PHE A 11 -15.91 -30.05 -38.11
CA PHE A 11 -15.15 -30.61 -39.23
C PHE A 11 -15.96 -31.61 -40.06
N GLU A 12 -17.29 -31.64 -39.89
CA GLU A 12 -18.23 -32.49 -40.64
C GLU A 12 -17.84 -33.98 -40.67
N MET A 13 -17.26 -34.48 -39.58
CA MET A 13 -16.78 -35.86 -39.50
C MET A 13 -17.88 -36.81 -39.01
N ARG A 14 -18.00 -37.96 -39.67
CA ARG A 14 -18.89 -39.05 -39.23
C ARG A 14 -18.46 -39.60 -37.86
N PRO A 15 -19.37 -40.03 -36.98
CA PRO A 15 -19.03 -40.50 -35.62
C PRO A 15 -17.98 -41.63 -35.57
N ALA A 16 -18.02 -42.54 -36.56
CA ALA A 16 -17.07 -43.66 -36.68
C ALA A 16 -15.65 -43.21 -37.10
N ALA A 17 -15.52 -42.07 -37.77
CA ALA A 17 -14.24 -41.49 -38.18
C ALA A 17 -13.64 -40.55 -37.12
N LEU A 18 -14.39 -40.25 -36.04
CA LEU A 18 -13.89 -39.39 -34.97
C LEU A 18 -12.83 -40.12 -34.13
N PRO A 19 -11.66 -39.50 -33.89
CA PRO A 19 -10.65 -40.05 -33.01
C PRO A 19 -11.24 -40.37 -31.63
N SER A 20 -10.66 -41.38 -30.96
CA SER A 20 -11.10 -41.72 -29.61
C SER A 20 -10.95 -40.52 -28.67
N LEU A 21 -11.79 -40.46 -27.63
CA LEU A 21 -11.76 -39.36 -26.68
C LEU A 21 -10.36 -39.18 -26.06
N ARG A 22 -9.64 -40.29 -25.82
CA ARG A 22 -8.26 -40.30 -25.32
C ARG A 22 -7.28 -39.63 -26.27
N VAL A 23 -7.37 -39.88 -27.57
CA VAL A 23 -6.50 -39.26 -28.59
C VAL A 23 -6.77 -37.75 -28.66
N VAL A 24 -8.05 -37.35 -28.69
CA VAL A 24 -8.43 -35.94 -28.69
C VAL A 24 -7.91 -35.24 -27.42
N GLN A 25 -8.11 -35.83 -26.26
CA GLN A 25 -7.60 -35.29 -24.99
C GLN A 25 -6.07 -35.19 -24.98
N SER A 26 -5.35 -36.18 -25.52
CA SER A 26 -3.89 -36.16 -25.61
C SER A 26 -3.38 -35.03 -26.51
N ILE A 27 -4.00 -34.83 -27.68
CA ILE A 27 -3.64 -33.76 -28.62
C ILE A 27 -3.92 -32.39 -27.99
N VAL A 28 -5.12 -32.20 -27.41
CA VAL A 28 -5.49 -30.96 -26.74
C VAL A 28 -4.53 -30.67 -25.58
N HIS A 29 -4.22 -31.69 -24.77
CA HIS A 29 -3.31 -31.55 -23.65
C HIS A 29 -1.87 -31.25 -24.10
N HIS A 30 -1.41 -31.88 -25.19
CA HIS A 30 -0.11 -31.58 -25.79
C HIS A 30 -0.05 -30.13 -26.27
N TYR A 31 -1.02 -29.71 -27.10
CA TYR A 31 -1.10 -28.35 -27.62
C TYR A 31 -1.20 -27.31 -26.51
N HIS A 32 -2.06 -27.56 -25.50
CA HIS A 32 -2.19 -26.69 -24.34
C HIS A 32 -0.86 -26.53 -23.59
N ARG A 33 -0.09 -27.61 -23.44
CA ARG A 33 1.21 -27.58 -22.74
C ARG A 33 2.31 -26.91 -23.55
N THR A 34 2.36 -27.13 -24.86
CA THR A 34 3.48 -26.68 -25.72
C THR A 34 3.24 -25.33 -26.38
N ARG A 35 1.99 -24.95 -26.61
CA ARG A 35 1.62 -23.72 -27.32
C ARG A 35 0.90 -22.69 -26.46
N LEU A 36 0.15 -23.13 -25.44
CA LEU A 36 -0.65 -22.23 -24.59
C LEU A 36 -0.09 -22.06 -23.18
N GLY A 37 1.18 -22.41 -22.92
CA GLY A 37 1.78 -22.21 -21.59
C GLY A 37 1.18 -23.09 -20.48
N GLY A 38 0.40 -24.12 -20.81
CA GLY A 38 -0.23 -25.05 -19.88
C GLY A 38 0.71 -26.03 -19.16
N SER A 39 1.90 -25.57 -18.80
CA SER A 39 2.97 -26.33 -18.16
C SER A 39 3.33 -25.73 -16.80
N ASP A 40 3.49 -26.60 -15.81
CA ASP A 40 4.03 -26.25 -14.48
C ASP A 40 5.50 -26.68 -14.33
N LYS A 41 6.10 -27.20 -15.41
CA LYS A 41 7.50 -27.64 -15.37
C LYS A 41 8.42 -26.42 -15.25
N ARG A 42 9.21 -26.36 -14.19
CA ARG A 42 10.20 -25.29 -13.94
C ARG A 42 11.02 -24.94 -15.17
N LYS A 43 11.57 -25.95 -15.87
CA LYS A 43 12.37 -25.71 -17.09
C LYS A 43 11.61 -24.89 -18.14
N ALA A 44 10.35 -25.21 -18.40
CA ALA A 44 9.53 -24.49 -19.38
C ALA A 44 9.21 -23.06 -18.93
N ILE A 45 8.99 -22.86 -17.62
CA ILE A 45 8.72 -21.54 -17.04
C ILE A 45 9.99 -20.67 -17.13
N VAL A 46 11.14 -21.19 -16.71
CA VAL A 46 12.43 -20.48 -16.78
C VAL A 46 12.79 -20.13 -18.22
N GLU A 47 12.52 -21.03 -19.17
CA GLU A 47 12.74 -20.74 -20.59
C GLU A 47 11.81 -19.62 -21.11
N ALA A 48 10.56 -19.58 -20.66
CA ALA A 48 9.63 -18.49 -20.99
C ALA A 48 10.07 -17.15 -20.38
N VAL A 49 10.57 -17.15 -19.14
CA VAL A 49 11.20 -15.96 -18.52
C VAL A 49 12.38 -15.50 -19.35
N ARG A 50 13.34 -16.38 -19.63
CA ARG A 50 14.53 -16.07 -20.44
C ARG A 50 14.18 -15.56 -21.84
N ARG A 51 13.15 -16.10 -22.48
CA ARG A 51 12.70 -15.64 -23.81
C ARG A 51 12.18 -14.21 -23.79
N ALA A 52 11.60 -13.78 -22.67
CA ALA A 52 11.12 -12.43 -22.46
C ALA A 52 12.13 -11.58 -21.66
N ALA A 53 13.41 -11.97 -21.57
CA ALA A 53 14.40 -11.23 -20.81
C ALA A 53 14.65 -9.84 -21.42
N PHE A 54 14.86 -8.84 -20.57
CA PHE A 54 15.25 -7.51 -21.03
C PHE A 54 16.55 -7.54 -21.84
N SER A 55 16.50 -7.06 -23.07
CA SER A 55 17.64 -6.98 -23.99
C SER A 55 18.12 -5.54 -24.22
N GLY A 56 17.34 -4.55 -23.76
CA GLY A 56 17.55 -3.12 -24.04
C GLY A 56 16.94 -2.65 -25.35
N ARG A 57 16.53 -3.57 -26.23
CA ARG A 57 16.01 -3.29 -27.58
C ARG A 57 14.49 -3.21 -27.66
N GLU A 58 13.80 -3.46 -26.55
CA GLU A 58 12.34 -3.42 -26.44
C GLU A 58 11.80 -2.01 -26.74
N ASP A 59 10.65 -1.91 -27.40
CA ASP A 59 9.94 -0.63 -27.52
C ASP A 59 9.32 -0.21 -26.17
N ASP A 60 8.76 0.99 -26.10
CA ASP A 60 8.32 1.58 -24.84
C ASP A 60 7.28 0.73 -24.08
N HIS A 61 6.41 0.05 -24.82
CA HIS A 61 5.33 -0.77 -24.27
C HIS A 61 5.61 -2.27 -24.34
N ASP A 62 6.75 -2.67 -24.90
CA ASP A 62 7.15 -4.06 -24.97
C ASP A 62 7.48 -4.58 -23.57
N VAL A 63 6.90 -5.74 -23.28
CA VAL A 63 6.99 -6.34 -21.95
C VAL A 63 8.23 -7.21 -21.89
N PHE A 64 9.01 -6.99 -20.85
CA PHE A 64 10.18 -7.81 -20.54
C PHE A 64 10.16 -8.27 -19.09
N THR A 65 10.99 -9.27 -18.83
CA THR A 65 11.22 -9.88 -17.53
C THR A 65 12.64 -9.61 -17.08
N PHE A 66 12.82 -9.63 -15.76
CA PHE A 66 14.10 -9.50 -15.11
C PHE A 66 14.12 -10.26 -13.79
N THR A 67 15.31 -10.60 -13.31
CA THR A 67 15.52 -11.31 -12.04
C THR A 67 16.61 -10.62 -11.21
N SER A 68 16.77 -11.02 -9.95
CA SER A 68 17.87 -10.54 -9.11
C SER A 68 19.23 -11.03 -9.59
N ASP A 69 19.27 -12.24 -10.15
CA ASP A 69 20.51 -12.91 -10.56
C ASP A 69 20.52 -13.15 -12.07
N TYR A 70 21.71 -13.09 -12.66
CA TYR A 70 21.96 -13.41 -14.07
C TYR A 70 23.11 -14.41 -14.16
N ASP A 71 23.07 -15.27 -15.18
CA ASP A 71 24.20 -16.17 -15.46
C ASP A 71 25.31 -15.43 -16.23
N GLU A 72 26.44 -16.12 -16.45
CA GLU A 72 27.61 -15.57 -17.16
C GLU A 72 27.29 -15.10 -18.59
N SER A 73 26.20 -15.60 -19.18
CA SER A 73 25.73 -15.18 -20.50
C SER A 73 24.81 -13.96 -20.47
N GLY A 74 24.56 -13.39 -19.28
CA GLY A 74 23.65 -12.27 -19.09
C GLY A 74 22.17 -12.66 -19.13
N MET A 75 21.84 -13.95 -18.95
CA MET A 75 20.44 -14.42 -18.96
C MET A 75 19.87 -14.52 -17.54
N PRO A 76 18.59 -14.18 -17.33
CA PRO A 76 18.00 -14.19 -16.00
C PRO A 76 17.97 -15.60 -15.40
N VAL A 77 18.28 -15.66 -14.10
CA VAL A 77 18.26 -16.86 -13.27
C VAL A 77 17.13 -16.73 -12.25
N ALA A 78 16.10 -17.57 -12.41
CA ALA A 78 15.04 -17.68 -11.41
C ALA A 78 15.38 -18.77 -10.37
N GLY A 79 14.98 -18.54 -9.12
CA GLY A 79 15.14 -19.50 -8.02
C GLY A 79 14.44 -20.85 -8.27
N ASN A 80 14.55 -21.75 -7.30
CA ASN A 80 13.87 -23.05 -7.35
C ASN A 80 12.55 -23.05 -6.57
N GLY A 81 12.21 -21.95 -5.89
CA GLY A 81 10.99 -21.82 -5.10
C GLY A 81 11.15 -22.25 -3.64
N SER A 82 12.36 -22.60 -3.20
CA SER A 82 12.64 -22.81 -1.77
C SER A 82 12.80 -21.48 -1.05
N ASP A 83 12.69 -21.48 0.28
CA ASP A 83 12.92 -20.29 1.10
C ASP A 83 14.35 -19.73 0.93
N ALA A 84 15.33 -20.62 0.71
CA ALA A 84 16.71 -20.23 0.45
C ALA A 84 16.93 -19.65 -0.96
N ARG A 85 16.10 -20.03 -1.94
CA ARG A 85 16.19 -19.59 -3.34
C ARG A 85 14.79 -19.37 -3.93
N PRO A 86 14.08 -18.31 -3.48
CA PRO A 86 12.70 -18.08 -3.87
C PRO A 86 12.58 -17.84 -5.38
N PHE A 87 11.48 -18.30 -5.96
CA PHE A 87 11.20 -18.06 -7.38
C PHE A 87 10.61 -16.66 -7.53
N LEU A 88 11.45 -15.69 -7.84
CA LEU A 88 11.05 -14.29 -8.00
C LEU A 88 11.44 -13.82 -9.40
N VAL A 89 10.49 -13.19 -10.09
CA VAL A 89 10.64 -12.66 -11.46
C VAL A 89 9.90 -11.33 -11.54
N GLY A 90 10.62 -10.28 -11.93
CA GLY A 90 10.04 -8.98 -12.24
C GLY A 90 9.54 -8.93 -13.68
N MET A 91 8.50 -8.13 -13.91
CA MET A 91 7.94 -7.87 -15.25
C MET A 91 7.68 -6.37 -15.37
N ALA A 92 8.12 -5.76 -16.47
CA ALA A 92 7.97 -4.33 -16.71
C ALA A 92 7.92 -4.02 -18.21
N THR A 93 7.73 -2.74 -18.51
CA THR A 93 7.91 -2.11 -19.81
C THR A 93 8.75 -0.85 -19.60
N LYS A 94 9.40 -0.29 -20.63
CA LYS A 94 10.15 0.96 -20.45
C LYS A 94 9.23 2.09 -20.02
N ALA A 95 8.02 2.19 -20.60
CA ALA A 95 7.00 3.17 -20.23
C ALA A 95 6.64 3.12 -18.74
N LEU A 96 6.48 1.93 -18.15
CA LEU A 96 6.22 1.77 -16.72
C LEU A 96 7.37 2.31 -15.86
N LEU A 97 8.61 2.02 -16.25
CA LEU A 97 9.80 2.45 -15.50
C LEU A 97 10.02 3.96 -15.62
N TRP A 98 9.91 4.51 -16.83
CA TRP A 98 9.97 5.95 -17.06
C TRP A 98 8.90 6.71 -16.29
N ASN A 99 7.65 6.20 -16.29
CA ASN A 99 6.58 6.80 -15.50
C ASN A 99 6.94 6.80 -14.01
N ALA A 100 7.52 5.72 -13.47
CA ALA A 100 7.98 5.68 -12.08
C ALA A 100 9.21 6.58 -11.78
N VAL A 101 9.70 7.35 -12.76
CA VAL A 101 10.94 8.13 -12.70
C VAL A 101 12.10 7.22 -12.28
N ARG A 102 12.18 6.07 -12.95
CA ARG A 102 13.21 5.07 -12.79
C ARG A 102 13.91 4.87 -14.12
N ASP A 103 15.23 4.93 -14.10
CA ASP A 103 16.03 4.56 -15.26
C ASP A 103 15.93 3.02 -15.44
N PRO A 104 15.50 2.53 -16.62
CA PRO A 104 15.35 1.10 -16.87
C PRO A 104 16.63 0.28 -16.67
N GLY A 105 17.79 0.86 -16.98
CA GLY A 105 19.08 0.18 -16.88
C GLY A 105 19.52 -0.07 -15.43
N THR A 106 19.16 0.82 -14.51
CA THR A 106 19.57 0.76 -13.09
C THR A 106 18.51 0.16 -12.16
N PHE A 107 17.23 0.37 -12.44
CA PHE A 107 16.14 -0.09 -11.55
C PHE A 107 15.98 -1.61 -11.47
N VAL A 108 16.29 -2.31 -12.58
CA VAL A 108 16.22 -3.78 -12.67
C VAL A 108 17.06 -4.48 -11.58
N LEU A 109 18.07 -3.79 -11.04
CA LEU A 109 18.99 -4.32 -10.02
C LEU A 109 18.61 -3.95 -8.57
N ASP A 110 17.90 -2.84 -8.33
CA ASP A 110 17.67 -2.31 -6.96
C ASP A 110 16.29 -2.67 -6.35
N ALA A 111 15.31 -3.08 -7.18
CA ALA A 111 13.95 -3.35 -6.71
C ALA A 111 13.83 -4.48 -5.66
N TYR A 112 14.86 -5.31 -5.50
CA TYR A 112 14.87 -6.47 -4.60
C TYR A 112 15.36 -6.19 -3.17
N THR A 113 16.17 -5.15 -2.94
CA THR A 113 16.92 -5.02 -1.67
C THR A 113 16.16 -4.27 -0.58
N ARG A 114 15.08 -3.56 -0.91
CA ARG A 114 14.33 -2.73 0.05
C ARG A 114 12.84 -3.05 0.04
N ALA A 115 12.49 -4.24 0.50
CA ALA A 115 11.11 -4.58 0.84
C ALA A 115 10.65 -3.73 2.04
N LEU A 116 10.28 -2.47 1.79
CA LEU A 116 9.52 -1.68 2.74
C LEU A 116 8.14 -2.35 2.89
N MET A 117 7.90 -2.93 4.05
CA MET A 117 6.61 -3.55 4.34
C MET A 117 5.53 -2.48 4.42
N ALA A 118 4.44 -2.67 3.67
CA ALA A 118 3.27 -1.83 3.79
C ALA A 118 2.60 -2.09 5.15
N TRP A 119 2.79 -1.15 6.10
CA TRP A 119 2.20 -1.12 7.45
C TRP A 119 0.76 -1.66 7.52
N ARG A 120 -0.11 -1.25 6.58
CA ARG A 120 -1.52 -1.65 6.59
C ARG A 120 -1.80 -3.01 5.95
N CYS A 121 -1.00 -3.46 4.97
CA CYS A 121 -1.23 -4.74 4.29
C CYS A 121 -0.86 -5.92 5.19
N ALA A 122 0.35 -5.89 5.72
CA ALA A 122 0.94 -7.05 6.38
C ALA A 122 0.88 -6.94 7.90
N SER A 123 1.28 -5.79 8.45
CA SER A 123 1.35 -5.60 9.91
C SER A 123 -0.05 -5.58 10.53
N LEU A 124 -0.95 -4.71 10.08
CA LEU A 124 -2.28 -4.60 10.68
C LEU A 124 -3.17 -5.84 10.47
N ALA A 125 -3.09 -6.49 9.30
CA ALA A 125 -3.85 -7.72 9.06
C ALA A 125 -3.39 -8.85 9.97
N LYS A 126 -2.07 -9.02 10.14
CA LYS A 126 -1.51 -10.07 11.00
C LYS A 126 -1.71 -9.76 12.48
N LEU A 127 -1.57 -8.50 12.89
CA LEU A 127 -1.91 -8.07 14.25
C LEU A 127 -3.38 -8.37 14.56
N ARG A 128 -4.30 -8.08 13.63
CA ARG A 128 -5.74 -8.39 13.80
C ARG A 128 -6.03 -9.89 13.89
N GLU A 129 -5.30 -10.70 13.13
CA GLU A 129 -5.41 -12.16 13.22
C GLU A 129 -4.90 -12.67 14.57
N ARG A 130 -3.75 -12.16 15.02
CA ARG A 130 -3.10 -12.56 16.28
C ARG A 130 -3.78 -11.99 17.52
N SER A 131 -4.57 -10.93 17.38
CA SER A 131 -5.39 -10.38 18.46
C SER A 131 -6.75 -11.06 18.60
N ARG A 132 -7.07 -12.08 17.78
CA ARG A 132 -8.30 -12.87 17.92
C ARG A 132 -8.24 -13.64 19.23
N GLY A 133 -9.22 -13.39 20.11
CA GLY A 133 -9.29 -13.99 21.44
C GLY A 133 -8.97 -13.03 22.59
N LEU A 134 -8.42 -11.85 22.29
CA LEU A 134 -8.28 -10.77 23.28
C LEU A 134 -9.62 -10.05 23.50
N SER A 135 -9.81 -9.47 24.69
CA SER A 135 -10.96 -8.62 24.97
C SER A 135 -10.97 -7.37 24.07
N SER A 136 -12.13 -6.74 23.92
CA SER A 136 -12.25 -5.50 23.15
C SER A 136 -11.36 -4.37 23.70
N GLU A 137 -11.19 -4.29 25.02
CA GLU A 137 -10.29 -3.27 25.62
C GLU A 137 -8.84 -3.54 25.25
N LEU A 138 -8.39 -4.79 25.36
CA LEU A 138 -7.01 -5.17 25.03
C LEU A 138 -6.71 -5.02 23.54
N VAL A 139 -7.66 -5.35 22.67
CA VAL A 139 -7.53 -5.06 21.23
C VAL A 139 -7.38 -3.55 21.01
N ALA A 140 -8.24 -2.73 21.63
CA ALA A 140 -8.14 -1.28 21.48
C ALA A 140 -6.78 -0.74 21.99
N LEU A 141 -6.29 -1.25 23.11
CA LEU A 141 -4.99 -0.94 23.69
C LEU A 141 -3.85 -1.29 22.71
N VAL A 142 -3.80 -2.53 22.25
CA VAL A 142 -2.76 -3.02 21.33
C VAL A 142 -2.71 -2.19 20.07
N PHE A 143 -3.86 -1.97 19.41
CA PHE A 143 -3.89 -1.17 18.19
C PHE A 143 -3.49 0.27 18.47
N ARG A 144 -3.96 0.87 19.57
CA ARG A 144 -3.56 2.23 19.96
C ARG A 144 -2.04 2.35 20.09
N SER A 145 -1.40 1.45 20.84
CA SER A 145 0.05 1.45 21.04
C SER A 145 0.82 1.22 19.74
N MET A 146 0.36 0.29 18.90
CA MET A 146 0.98 0.01 17.61
C MET A 146 0.88 1.20 16.65
N TYR A 147 -0.25 1.92 16.62
CA TYR A 147 -0.36 3.17 15.87
C TYR A 147 0.53 4.28 16.45
N ASP A 148 0.71 4.35 17.77
CA ASP A 148 1.61 5.33 18.39
C ASP A 148 3.06 5.11 17.97
N LEU A 149 3.50 3.86 17.93
CA LEU A 149 4.81 3.51 17.37
C LEU A 149 4.92 3.81 15.88
N HIS A 150 3.87 3.58 15.11
CA HIS A 150 3.90 3.82 13.67
C HIS A 150 4.14 5.31 13.38
N PHE A 151 3.49 6.18 14.14
CA PHE A 151 3.51 7.63 13.97
C PHE A 151 4.61 8.33 14.79
N SER A 152 5.61 7.60 15.27
CA SER A 152 6.84 8.21 15.79
C SER A 152 7.51 9.07 14.72
N GLN A 153 8.05 10.21 15.13
CA GLN A 153 8.68 11.18 14.24
C GLN A 153 10.13 10.83 13.92
N ASN A 154 10.80 10.11 14.82
CA ASN A 154 12.18 9.68 14.69
C ASN A 154 12.43 8.42 15.54
N GLU A 155 13.65 7.88 15.42
CA GLU A 155 14.07 6.67 16.11
C GLU A 155 14.11 6.84 17.64
N ALA A 156 14.52 8.01 18.14
CA ALA A 156 14.55 8.28 19.58
C ALA A 156 13.16 8.25 20.20
N GLU A 157 12.19 8.93 19.57
CA GLU A 157 10.78 8.90 20.01
C GLU A 157 10.20 7.48 19.90
N PHE A 158 10.57 6.73 18.86
CA PHE A 158 10.15 5.34 18.72
C PHE A 158 10.64 4.48 19.88
N CYS A 159 11.91 4.59 20.27
CA CYS A 159 12.44 3.85 21.42
C CYS A 159 11.70 4.20 22.71
N GLU A 160 11.46 5.47 22.96
CA GLU A 160 10.75 5.94 24.15
C GLU A 160 9.29 5.47 24.20
N ARG A 161 8.56 5.57 23.08
CA ARG A 161 7.19 5.05 22.95
C ARG A 161 7.15 3.52 23.07
N LYS A 162 8.16 2.82 22.56
CA LYS A 162 8.28 1.35 22.62
C LYS A 162 8.44 0.87 24.05
N GLU A 163 9.29 1.53 24.83
CA GLU A 163 9.48 1.20 26.25
C GLU A 163 8.18 1.40 27.04
N ARG A 164 7.52 2.55 26.86
CA ARG A 164 6.20 2.80 27.49
C ARG A 164 5.15 1.77 27.10
N MET A 165 5.07 1.43 25.81
CA MET A 165 4.13 0.41 25.33
C MET A 165 4.39 -0.94 26.01
N LEU A 166 5.65 -1.38 26.05
CA LEU A 166 6.00 -2.67 26.61
C LEU A 166 5.72 -2.73 28.12
N ALA A 167 6.05 -1.67 28.86
CA ALA A 167 5.71 -1.58 30.28
C ALA A 167 4.20 -1.68 30.50
N LEU A 168 3.41 -0.95 29.71
CA LEU A 168 1.94 -0.99 29.79
C LEU A 168 1.37 -2.36 29.41
N TRP A 169 1.97 -3.05 28.43
CA TRP A 169 1.51 -4.39 28.04
C TRP A 169 1.88 -5.46 29.07
N ASP A 170 2.99 -5.29 29.79
CA ASP A 170 3.43 -6.22 30.84
C ASP A 170 2.50 -6.18 32.08
N GLU A 171 1.70 -5.12 32.26
CA GLU A 171 0.63 -5.06 33.29
C GLU A 171 -0.54 -6.02 32.99
N HIS A 172 -0.65 -6.53 31.76
CA HIS A 172 -1.76 -7.40 31.32
C HIS A 172 -1.27 -8.80 31.00
N VAL A 173 -1.54 -9.76 31.88
CA VAL A 173 -1.15 -11.17 31.70
C VAL A 173 -1.66 -11.76 30.37
N ASP A 174 -2.85 -11.37 29.93
CA ASP A 174 -3.46 -11.82 28.67
C ASP A 174 -2.69 -11.36 27.43
N LEU A 175 -1.83 -10.33 27.55
CA LEU A 175 -0.96 -9.86 26.48
C LEU A 175 0.40 -10.55 26.45
N ALA A 176 0.76 -11.39 27.41
CA ALA A 176 2.10 -11.97 27.51
C ALA A 176 2.54 -12.70 26.22
N THR A 177 1.72 -13.64 25.73
CA THR A 177 2.01 -14.37 24.48
C THR A 177 2.02 -13.45 23.26
N PHE A 178 1.11 -12.48 23.22
CA PHE A 178 1.03 -11.52 22.12
C PHE A 178 2.25 -10.59 22.08
N SER A 179 2.70 -10.12 23.24
CA SER A 179 3.87 -9.27 23.43
C SER A 179 5.15 -9.95 22.93
N VAL A 180 5.35 -11.24 23.26
CA VAL A 180 6.47 -12.04 22.73
C VAL A 180 6.47 -12.06 21.21
N TYR A 181 5.33 -12.40 20.60
CA TYR A 181 5.18 -12.41 19.13
C TYR A 181 5.51 -11.04 18.52
N VAL A 182 5.02 -9.94 19.10
CA VAL A 182 5.28 -8.59 18.58
C VAL A 182 6.75 -8.20 18.70
N LYS A 183 7.39 -8.51 19.84
CA LYS A 183 8.82 -8.25 20.05
C LYS A 183 9.66 -8.94 18.98
N GLU A 184 9.45 -10.23 18.76
CA GLU A 184 10.20 -11.03 17.80
C GLU A 184 9.99 -10.58 16.36
N GLN A 185 8.73 -10.38 15.94
CA GLN A 185 8.42 -10.16 14.53
C GLN A 185 8.53 -8.70 14.11
N TRP A 186 8.00 -7.78 14.92
CA TRP A 186 7.76 -6.39 14.54
C TRP A 186 8.72 -5.40 15.18
N LEU A 187 9.41 -5.77 16.28
CA LEU A 187 10.35 -4.86 16.94
C LEU A 187 11.82 -5.25 16.69
N GLN A 188 12.11 -6.54 16.57
CA GLN A 188 13.49 -7.04 16.45
C GLN A 188 13.75 -7.79 15.14
N GLY A 189 12.73 -8.44 14.57
CA GLY A 189 12.84 -9.27 13.38
C GLY A 189 13.01 -8.50 12.07
N ASN A 190 12.96 -9.25 10.97
CA ASN A 190 13.16 -8.74 9.61
C ASN A 190 12.09 -7.72 9.17
N PHE A 191 10.95 -7.68 9.85
CA PHE A 191 9.84 -6.80 9.54
C PHE A 191 9.75 -5.59 10.46
N LYS A 192 10.86 -5.15 11.07
CA LYS A 192 10.88 -4.04 12.03
C LYS A 192 10.73 -2.64 11.43
N ASN A 193 10.99 -2.45 10.14
CA ASN A 193 11.00 -1.13 9.47
C ASN A 193 9.62 -0.74 8.90
N TRP A 194 8.66 -0.45 9.76
CA TRP A 194 7.28 -0.08 9.38
C TRP A 194 6.85 1.31 9.87
N GLN A 195 7.72 2.00 10.60
CA GLN A 195 7.48 3.31 11.18
C GLN A 195 7.46 4.39 10.10
N CYS A 196 6.72 5.46 10.34
CA CYS A 196 6.54 6.54 9.37
C CYS A 196 7.86 7.21 8.98
N TYR A 197 8.78 7.37 9.92
CA TYR A 197 10.07 8.05 9.70
C TYR A 197 11.04 7.29 8.77
N HIS A 198 10.77 6.02 8.43
CA HIS A 198 11.54 5.28 7.42
C HIS A 198 11.11 5.58 5.98
N THR A 199 9.99 6.28 5.79
CA THR A 199 9.44 6.58 4.46
C THR A 199 9.28 8.09 4.26
N PRO A 200 9.50 8.62 3.05
CA PRO A 200 9.17 10.01 2.77
C PRO A 200 7.69 10.30 3.04
N THR A 201 7.42 11.55 3.42
CA THR A 201 6.07 12.06 3.64
C THR A 201 5.19 11.87 2.40
N GLY A 202 3.95 11.42 2.60
CA GLY A 202 2.99 11.15 1.53
C GLY A 202 3.04 9.75 0.95
N TYR A 203 3.98 8.90 1.39
CA TYR A 203 4.05 7.52 0.92
C TYR A 203 2.79 6.72 1.34
N PRO A 204 2.21 5.91 0.42
CA PRO A 204 0.97 5.20 0.67
C PRO A 204 1.04 4.31 1.92
N THR A 205 0.07 4.49 2.83
CA THR A 205 -0.11 3.57 3.96
C THR A 205 -1.07 2.45 3.66
N THR A 206 -1.93 2.60 2.64
CA THR A 206 -3.06 1.69 2.42
C THR A 206 -2.77 0.63 1.39
N ASN A 207 -3.33 -0.56 1.62
CA ASN A 207 -3.30 -1.69 0.72
C ASN A 207 -4.24 -1.54 -0.48
N ASN A 208 -5.11 -0.52 -0.49
CA ASN A 208 -6.16 -0.38 -1.49
C ASN A 208 -5.65 -0.43 -2.95
N PRO A 209 -4.55 0.24 -3.34
CA PRO A 209 -4.01 0.09 -4.69
C PRO A 209 -3.60 -1.36 -5.03
N VAL A 210 -2.98 -2.06 -4.09
CA VAL A 210 -2.57 -3.47 -4.25
C VAL A 210 -3.78 -4.40 -4.31
N GLU A 211 -4.77 -4.18 -3.46
CA GLU A 211 -6.02 -4.95 -3.46
C GLU A 211 -6.84 -4.73 -4.72
N GLN A 212 -6.95 -3.48 -5.19
CA GLN A 212 -7.60 -3.13 -6.45
C GLN A 212 -6.87 -3.76 -7.65
N PHE A 213 -5.54 -3.71 -7.66
CA PHE A 213 -4.73 -4.38 -8.69
C PHE A 213 -4.99 -5.89 -8.68
N ASN A 214 -4.90 -6.54 -7.51
CA ASN A 214 -5.15 -7.97 -7.36
C ASN A 214 -6.57 -8.37 -7.75
N ARG A 215 -7.56 -7.53 -7.45
CA ARG A 215 -8.96 -7.75 -7.85
C ARG A 215 -9.11 -7.71 -9.36
N ALA A 216 -8.59 -6.66 -10.02
CA ALA A 216 -8.63 -6.55 -11.48
C ALA A 216 -7.88 -7.70 -12.15
N LEU A 217 -6.71 -8.08 -11.63
CA LEU A 217 -5.94 -9.22 -12.13
C LEU A 217 -6.75 -10.53 -12.06
N LYS A 218 -7.37 -10.80 -10.91
CA LYS A 218 -8.20 -11.99 -10.73
C LYS A 218 -9.43 -11.99 -11.63
N GLN A 219 -10.05 -10.83 -11.84
CA GLN A 219 -11.25 -10.68 -12.65
C GLN A 219 -10.97 -10.83 -14.14
N ASP A 220 -9.96 -10.10 -14.64
CA ASP A 220 -9.77 -9.88 -16.08
C ASP A 220 -8.82 -10.90 -16.72
N TYR A 221 -7.85 -11.44 -15.96
CA TYR A 221 -6.77 -12.27 -16.52
C TYR A 221 -6.83 -13.73 -16.07
N THR A 222 -7.18 -13.98 -14.80
CA THR A 222 -7.31 -15.35 -14.29
C THR A 222 -8.75 -15.83 -14.23
N HIS A 223 -9.71 -14.93 -14.37
CA HIS A 223 -11.14 -15.18 -14.18
C HIS A 223 -11.44 -15.95 -12.89
N HIS A 224 -10.73 -15.67 -11.81
CA HIS A 224 -10.80 -16.37 -10.52
C HIS A 224 -10.45 -17.87 -10.56
N HIS A 225 -9.79 -18.34 -11.62
CA HIS A 225 -9.32 -19.72 -11.73
C HIS A 225 -7.83 -19.82 -11.38
N GLN A 226 -7.45 -20.98 -10.81
CA GLN A 226 -6.05 -21.33 -10.64
C GLN A 226 -5.47 -21.73 -12.00
N LEU A 227 -4.50 -20.94 -12.47
CA LEU A 227 -3.81 -21.20 -13.73
C LEU A 227 -2.51 -21.95 -13.49
N LYS A 228 -2.09 -22.70 -14.51
CA LYS A 228 -0.74 -23.25 -14.55
C LYS A 228 0.28 -22.13 -14.68
N MET A 229 1.47 -22.35 -14.13
CA MET A 229 2.49 -21.30 -14.01
C MET A 229 2.87 -20.65 -15.35
N GLY A 230 3.04 -21.43 -16.43
CA GLY A 230 3.34 -20.87 -17.74
C GLY A 230 2.21 -19.98 -18.31
N LEU A 231 0.95 -20.34 -18.05
CA LEU A 231 -0.22 -19.57 -18.48
C LEU A 231 -0.38 -18.33 -17.60
N LEU A 232 -0.15 -18.45 -16.29
CA LEU A 232 -0.12 -17.33 -15.37
C LEU A 232 0.95 -16.31 -15.77
N LEU A 233 2.16 -16.77 -16.12
CA LEU A 233 3.24 -15.91 -16.62
C LEU A 233 2.80 -15.14 -17.87
N ALA A 234 2.20 -15.82 -18.85
CA ALA A 234 1.69 -15.17 -20.06
C ALA A 234 0.60 -14.12 -19.75
N GLN A 235 -0.32 -14.42 -18.83
CA GLN A 235 -1.35 -13.49 -18.39
C GLN A 235 -0.78 -12.29 -17.63
N LEU A 236 0.23 -12.49 -16.79
CA LEU A 236 0.93 -11.42 -16.08
C LEU A 236 1.67 -10.48 -17.05
N LEU A 237 2.33 -11.04 -18.06
CA LEU A 237 2.99 -10.28 -19.11
C LEU A 237 1.98 -9.45 -19.92
N ALA A 238 0.87 -10.07 -20.35
CA ALA A 238 -0.21 -9.35 -21.03
C ALA A 238 -0.79 -8.21 -20.18
N CYS A 239 -1.01 -8.47 -18.88
CA CYS A 239 -1.46 -7.44 -17.93
C CYS A 239 -0.47 -6.28 -17.86
N CYS A 240 0.83 -6.56 -17.78
CA CYS A 240 1.89 -5.56 -17.76
C CYS A 240 1.84 -4.66 -19.02
N GLY A 241 1.73 -5.26 -20.20
CA GLY A 241 1.63 -4.53 -21.48
C GLY A 241 0.35 -3.69 -21.57
N HIS A 242 -0.80 -4.24 -21.19
CA HIS A 242 -2.05 -3.47 -21.21
C HIS A 242 -2.02 -2.27 -20.25
N ARG A 243 -1.43 -2.45 -19.06
CA ARG A 243 -1.30 -1.38 -18.07
C ARG A 243 -0.31 -0.30 -18.49
N SER A 244 0.73 -0.65 -19.26
CA SER A 244 1.70 0.32 -19.76
C SER A 244 1.12 1.31 -20.78
N MET A 245 0.04 0.93 -21.47
CA MET A 245 -0.62 1.79 -22.46
C MET A 245 -1.58 2.82 -21.84
N ALA A 246 -1.99 2.63 -20.58
CA ALA A 246 -2.95 3.49 -19.89
C ALA A 246 -2.38 3.96 -18.55
N LEU A 247 -1.18 4.55 -18.58
CA LEU A 247 -0.47 4.96 -17.38
C LEU A 247 -1.04 6.26 -16.82
N PRO A 248 -1.49 6.28 -15.55
CA PRO A 248 -1.64 7.53 -14.85
C PRO A 248 -0.26 8.15 -14.63
N GLN A 249 -0.17 9.48 -14.67
CA GLN A 249 1.05 10.18 -14.33
C GLN A 249 1.49 9.83 -12.90
N PHE A 250 2.73 9.36 -12.75
CA PHE A 250 3.30 9.14 -11.44
C PHE A 250 3.66 10.49 -10.81
N LEU A 251 3.22 10.70 -9.57
CA LEU A 251 3.46 11.95 -8.86
C LEU A 251 4.56 11.73 -7.83
N LEU A 252 5.63 12.53 -7.94
CA LEU A 252 6.74 12.54 -6.98
C LEU A 252 6.41 13.26 -5.67
N ARG A 253 5.32 14.03 -5.66
CA ARG A 253 4.82 14.74 -4.48
C ARG A 253 3.39 14.30 -4.18
N PRO A 254 3.03 14.18 -2.89
CA PRO A 254 1.65 13.89 -2.54
C PRO A 254 0.72 14.98 -3.07
N THR A 255 -0.47 14.58 -3.47
CA THR A 255 -1.57 15.49 -3.79
C THR A 255 -2.58 15.49 -2.67
N CYS A 256 -3.19 16.64 -2.40
CA CYS A 256 -4.26 16.75 -1.42
C CYS A 256 -5.46 15.85 -1.78
N PRO A 257 -5.81 14.83 -0.98
CA PRO A 257 -6.94 13.96 -1.25
C PRO A 257 -8.27 14.71 -1.20
N ALA A 258 -9.21 14.39 -2.10
CA ALA A 258 -10.54 14.99 -2.11
C ALA A 258 -11.31 14.77 -0.79
N THR A 259 -11.16 13.58 -0.18
CA THR A 259 -11.73 13.27 1.14
C THR A 259 -11.20 14.18 2.25
N LEU A 260 -9.92 14.57 2.19
CA LEU A 260 -9.32 15.50 3.14
C LEU A 260 -9.83 16.93 2.94
N LYS A 261 -10.05 17.37 1.69
CA LYS A 261 -10.72 18.65 1.40
C LYS A 261 -12.14 18.65 1.99
N THR A 262 -12.92 17.61 1.72
CA THR A 262 -14.28 17.45 2.28
C THR A 262 -14.26 17.45 3.80
N ARG A 263 -13.31 16.75 4.43
CA ARG A 263 -13.11 16.75 5.89
C ARG A 263 -12.83 18.15 6.42
N THR A 264 -11.90 18.87 5.82
CA THR A 264 -11.55 20.24 6.23
C THR A 264 -12.76 21.16 6.17
N CYS A 265 -13.53 21.11 5.08
CA CYS A 265 -14.76 21.88 4.95
C CYS A 265 -15.80 21.50 6.02
N ALA A 266 -15.97 20.20 6.31
CA ALA A 266 -16.91 19.73 7.32
C ALA A 266 -16.53 20.19 8.74
N LEU A 267 -15.23 20.12 9.09
CA LEU A 267 -14.70 20.59 10.36
C LEU A 267 -14.87 22.11 10.51
N ARG A 268 -14.55 22.88 9.47
CA ARG A 268 -14.74 24.34 9.43
C ARG A 268 -16.21 24.73 9.64
N ARG A 269 -17.15 24.10 8.92
CA ARG A 269 -18.60 24.37 9.05
C ARG A 269 -19.14 24.11 10.45
N ARG A 270 -18.51 23.20 11.19
CA ARG A 270 -18.89 22.84 12.57
C ARG A 270 -18.16 23.67 13.64
N GLY A 271 -17.35 24.65 13.24
CA GLY A 271 -16.57 25.47 14.17
C GLY A 271 -15.49 24.69 14.93
N LEU A 272 -15.02 23.56 14.36
CA LEU A 272 -14.01 22.70 15.00
C LEU A 272 -12.58 23.13 14.70
N PHE A 273 -12.40 24.25 13.99
CA PHE A 273 -11.13 24.94 13.83
C PHE A 273 -11.21 26.33 14.43
N GLN A 274 -10.12 26.71 15.09
CA GLN A 274 -9.91 28.04 15.64
C GLN A 274 -8.52 28.51 15.21
N GLU A 275 -8.44 29.72 14.68
CA GLU A 275 -7.16 30.36 14.42
C GLU A 275 -6.76 31.16 15.67
N HIS A 276 -5.57 30.89 16.19
CA HIS A 276 -5.01 31.71 17.27
C HIS A 276 -4.31 32.91 16.65
N VAL A 277 -4.95 34.07 16.73
CA VAL A 277 -4.40 35.33 16.23
C VAL A 277 -3.58 35.97 17.34
N VAL A 278 -2.28 36.13 17.08
CA VAL A 278 -1.38 36.91 17.94
C VAL A 278 -1.79 38.38 17.82
N THR A 279 -2.36 38.94 18.89
CA THR A 279 -2.78 40.35 18.93
C THR A 279 -1.66 41.22 19.48
N ARG A 280 -1.66 42.53 19.19
CA ARG A 280 -0.64 43.46 19.73
C ARG A 280 -0.54 43.48 21.26
N ALA A 281 -1.55 42.98 21.96
CA ALA A 281 -1.61 42.91 23.42
C ALA A 281 -1.24 41.52 23.98
N SER A 282 -0.96 40.52 23.13
CA SER A 282 -0.59 39.19 23.60
C SER A 282 0.88 39.14 24.03
N ILE A 283 1.18 38.26 24.99
CA ILE A 283 2.54 38.02 25.47
C ILE A 283 3.45 37.62 24.30
N ASP A 284 2.96 36.77 23.39
CA ASP A 284 3.71 36.34 22.20
C ASP A 284 4.12 37.50 21.27
N TYR A 285 3.28 38.54 21.17
CA TYR A 285 3.60 39.74 20.39
C TYR A 285 4.68 40.59 21.08
N LEU A 286 4.58 40.73 22.40
CA LEU A 286 5.52 41.51 23.21
C LEU A 286 6.91 40.87 23.26
N LEU A 287 6.98 39.54 23.16
CA LEU A 287 8.24 38.78 23.11
C LEU A 287 8.89 38.78 21.72
N GLY A 288 8.23 39.31 20.68
CA GLY A 288 8.78 39.38 19.32
C GLY A 288 8.83 38.04 18.58
N ASP A 289 8.21 36.99 19.12
CA ASP A 289 8.22 35.62 18.57
C ASP A 289 7.14 35.38 17.49
N ALA A 290 6.40 36.42 17.11
CA ALA A 290 5.33 36.33 16.12
C ALA A 290 5.91 36.25 14.69
N ASP A 291 6.15 35.03 14.19
CA ASP A 291 6.47 34.80 12.78
C ASP A 291 5.21 35.01 11.91
N PRO A 292 5.18 36.03 11.03
CA PRO A 292 4.02 36.32 10.19
C PRO A 292 3.71 35.21 9.17
N GLU A 293 4.66 34.32 8.90
CA GLU A 293 4.50 33.19 7.98
C GLU A 293 3.84 31.96 8.64
N LEU A 294 3.62 32.02 9.97
CA LEU A 294 2.96 30.97 10.74
C LEU A 294 1.50 31.32 11.02
N VAL A 295 0.62 30.35 10.76
CA VAL A 295 -0.78 30.38 11.18
C VAL A 295 -0.99 29.32 12.24
N TYR A 296 -1.35 29.75 13.44
CA TYR A 296 -1.61 28.84 14.56
C TYR A 296 -3.03 28.30 14.47
N VAL A 297 -3.16 27.02 14.10
CA VAL A 297 -4.47 26.38 13.89
C VAL A 297 -4.74 25.39 15.01
N ARG A 298 -5.72 25.72 15.85
CA ARG A 298 -6.27 24.83 16.86
C ARG A 298 -7.42 24.03 16.26
N ALA A 299 -7.44 22.73 16.54
CA ALA A 299 -8.42 21.79 16.02
C ALA A 299 -9.05 21.00 17.15
N VAL A 300 -10.35 20.75 17.05
CA VAL A 300 -11.07 19.93 18.02
C VAL A 300 -11.58 18.67 17.31
N ALA A 301 -11.26 17.51 17.88
CA ALA A 301 -11.70 16.25 17.32
C ALA A 301 -13.24 16.18 17.32
N PRO A 302 -13.89 15.77 16.21
CA PRO A 302 -15.33 15.57 16.18
C PRO A 302 -15.79 14.53 17.19
N ALA A 303 -16.97 14.75 17.77
CA ALA A 303 -17.63 13.75 18.60
C ALA A 303 -17.82 12.45 17.81
N ARG A 304 -17.62 11.31 18.47
CA ARG A 304 -17.80 9.99 17.90
C ARG A 304 -19.02 9.31 18.53
N THR A 305 -19.93 8.81 17.71
CA THR A 305 -21.17 8.15 18.13
C THR A 305 -21.18 6.70 17.67
N PHE A 306 -21.68 5.80 18.52
CA PHE A 306 -21.89 4.40 18.15
C PHE A 306 -23.03 4.30 17.14
N THR A 307 -22.79 3.60 16.03
CA THR A 307 -23.78 3.34 14.98
C THR A 307 -24.17 1.85 15.07
N PRO A 308 -25.33 1.51 15.66
CA PRO A 308 -25.73 0.13 15.90
C PRO A 308 -25.79 -0.71 14.62
N GLU A 309 -26.24 -0.13 13.51
CA GLU A 309 -26.44 -0.82 12.23
C GLU A 309 -25.12 -1.33 11.63
N LEU A 310 -24.02 -0.64 11.94
CA LEU A 310 -22.67 -0.97 11.48
C LEU A 310 -21.82 -1.62 12.56
N ASN A 311 -22.38 -1.81 13.77
CA ASN A 311 -21.69 -2.23 14.98
C ASN A 311 -20.33 -1.51 15.15
N ARG A 312 -20.33 -0.19 14.94
CA ARG A 312 -19.11 0.62 14.84
C ARG A 312 -19.34 2.02 15.39
N THR A 313 -18.35 2.53 16.13
CA THR A 313 -18.26 3.94 16.48
C THR A 313 -17.70 4.77 15.31
N ARG A 314 -18.41 5.81 14.91
CA ARG A 314 -18.08 6.70 13.78
C ARG A 314 -17.96 8.14 14.24
N GLU A 315 -17.20 8.95 13.51
CA GLU A 315 -17.25 10.40 13.74
C GLU A 315 -18.61 10.89 13.29
N ASN A 316 -19.20 11.80 14.06
CA ASN A 316 -20.36 12.55 13.59
C ASN A 316 -19.88 13.52 12.51
N MET A 317 -19.76 13.07 11.26
CA MET A 317 -19.33 13.83 10.09
C MET A 317 -19.93 13.22 8.81
N ALA A 318 -19.74 13.87 7.66
CA ALA A 318 -20.12 13.30 6.37
C ALA A 318 -19.39 11.97 6.11
N ILE A 319 -20.08 10.97 5.57
CA ILE A 319 -19.60 9.58 5.43
C ILE A 319 -18.21 9.48 4.79
N SER A 320 -17.93 10.27 3.76
CA SER A 320 -16.65 10.26 3.02
C SER A 320 -15.52 11.05 3.69
N ALA A 321 -15.83 11.84 4.73
CA ALA A 321 -14.88 12.69 5.46
C ALA A 321 -14.35 12.03 6.75
N GLU A 322 -14.90 10.87 7.13
CA GLU A 322 -14.52 10.18 8.36
C GLU A 322 -13.16 9.51 8.27
N LEU A 323 -12.37 9.70 9.33
CA LEU A 323 -11.12 8.98 9.52
C LEU A 323 -11.30 7.85 10.54
N GLY A 324 -10.53 6.78 10.34
CA GLY A 324 -10.34 5.76 11.37
C GLY A 324 -9.82 6.40 12.66
N VAL A 325 -10.22 5.88 13.81
CA VAL A 325 -9.96 6.49 15.13
C VAL A 325 -8.50 6.86 15.36
N HIS A 326 -7.57 5.98 14.97
CA HIS A 326 -6.14 6.23 15.14
C HIS A 326 -5.62 7.33 14.21
N TYR A 327 -6.09 7.41 12.96
CA TYR A 327 -5.69 8.47 12.04
C TYR A 327 -6.24 9.83 12.46
N ALA A 328 -7.52 9.90 12.88
CA ALA A 328 -8.10 11.14 13.39
C ALA A 328 -7.35 11.65 14.63
N ARG A 329 -6.95 10.74 15.54
CA ARG A 329 -6.15 11.11 16.71
C ARG A 329 -4.83 11.80 16.33
N MET A 330 -4.17 11.37 15.26
CA MET A 330 -2.92 11.98 14.79
C MET A 330 -3.07 13.42 14.26
N GLU A 331 -4.30 13.91 14.07
CA GLU A 331 -4.54 15.33 13.78
C GLU A 331 -4.37 16.20 15.04
N VAL A 332 -4.68 15.68 16.23
CA VAL A 332 -4.74 16.47 17.48
C VAL A 332 -3.76 16.01 18.57
N GLU A 333 -3.15 14.84 18.43
CA GLU A 333 -2.22 14.30 19.43
C GLU A 333 -0.95 15.17 19.53
N GLY A 334 -0.68 15.68 20.73
CA GLY A 334 0.44 16.59 20.99
C GLY A 334 0.20 18.03 20.53
N GLN A 335 -1.05 18.38 20.20
CA GLN A 335 -1.39 19.73 19.78
C GLN A 335 -1.11 20.75 20.90
N PRO A 336 -0.35 21.83 20.62
CA PRO A 336 -0.15 22.91 21.57
C PRO A 336 -1.46 23.60 21.93
N HIS A 337 -1.48 24.27 23.10
CA HIS A 337 -2.64 25.04 23.54
C HIS A 337 -3.02 26.17 22.55
N THR A 338 -2.02 26.80 21.92
CA THR A 338 -2.17 27.79 20.84
C THR A 338 -2.54 27.18 19.49
N GLY A 339 -2.52 25.85 19.36
CA GLY A 339 -2.72 25.15 18.08
C GLY A 339 -1.41 24.82 17.37
N TRP A 340 -1.53 24.20 16.20
CA TRP A 340 -0.36 23.83 15.40
C TRP A 340 0.19 25.05 14.66
N PRO A 341 1.49 25.36 14.75
CA PRO A 341 2.10 26.40 13.91
C PRO A 341 2.23 25.88 12.47
N VAL A 342 1.27 26.27 11.62
CA VAL A 342 1.26 25.89 10.21
C VAL A 342 2.09 26.91 9.42
N ASN A 343 3.11 26.43 8.72
CA ASN A 343 3.93 27.25 7.85
C ASN A 343 3.37 27.21 6.42
N LEU A 344 2.88 28.35 5.94
CA LEU A 344 2.26 28.44 4.62
C LEU A 344 3.29 28.46 3.48
N ARG A 345 4.45 29.09 3.70
CA ARG A 345 5.53 29.20 2.71
C ARG A 345 6.00 27.83 2.21
N ASN A 346 6.20 26.89 3.14
CA ASN A 346 6.67 25.54 2.83
C ASN A 346 5.55 24.49 2.83
N ALA A 347 4.29 24.91 2.97
CA ALA A 347 3.12 24.04 3.05
C ALA A 347 3.29 22.91 4.10
N TYR A 348 3.72 23.29 5.30
CA TYR A 348 4.11 22.35 6.37
C TYR A 348 3.25 22.52 7.62
N CYS A 349 2.90 21.40 8.26
CA CYS A 349 2.27 21.38 9.57
C CYS A 349 2.96 20.31 10.44
N PRO A 350 3.30 20.61 11.70
CA PRO A 350 4.01 19.67 12.58
C PRO A 350 3.12 18.54 13.13
N CYS A 351 1.82 18.49 12.79
CA CYS A 351 0.97 17.40 13.25
C CYS A 351 1.40 16.04 12.65
N ARG A 352 1.23 14.95 13.41
CA ARG A 352 1.64 13.59 13.00
C ARG A 352 0.95 13.12 11.73
N TYR A 353 -0.29 13.58 11.49
CA TYR A 353 -1.00 13.29 10.27
C TYR A 353 -0.30 13.88 9.03
N HIS A 354 0.14 15.14 9.09
CA HIS A 354 0.87 15.79 7.99
C HIS A 354 2.20 15.08 7.73
N MET A 355 2.97 14.79 8.78
CA MET A 355 4.23 14.07 8.66
C MET A 355 4.10 12.79 7.82
N LYS A 356 3.02 12.03 8.02
CA LYS A 356 2.78 10.82 7.24
C LYS A 356 2.18 11.10 5.86
N MET A 357 1.19 11.97 5.77
CA MET A 357 0.35 12.10 4.56
C MET A 357 0.78 13.20 3.60
N GLY A 358 1.61 14.15 4.04
CA GLY A 358 2.03 15.35 3.31
C GLY A 358 0.98 16.44 3.23
N TYR A 359 -0.25 16.14 3.62
CA TYR A 359 -1.33 17.10 3.80
C TYR A 359 -2.08 16.78 5.09
N CYS A 360 -2.63 17.81 5.72
CA CYS A 360 -3.54 17.67 6.85
C CYS A 360 -4.62 18.74 6.78
N CYS A 361 -5.65 18.59 7.61
CA CYS A 361 -6.75 19.53 7.66
C CYS A 361 -6.34 20.93 8.19
N HIS A 362 -5.32 21.04 9.04
CA HIS A 362 -4.78 22.33 9.51
C HIS A 362 -4.15 23.15 8.39
N LEU A 363 -3.32 22.49 7.57
CA LEU A 363 -2.68 23.13 6.42
C LEU A 363 -3.73 23.66 5.45
N LEU A 364 -4.73 22.84 5.12
CA LEU A 364 -5.80 23.24 4.22
C LEU A 364 -6.65 24.36 4.81
N PHE A 365 -6.94 24.33 6.11
CA PHE A 365 -7.66 25.40 6.79
C PHE A 365 -6.87 26.72 6.73
N ALA A 366 -5.58 26.71 7.10
CA ALA A 366 -4.73 27.89 7.06
C ALA A 366 -4.62 28.48 5.65
N GLN A 367 -4.42 27.63 4.64
CA GLN A 367 -4.41 28.03 3.24
C GLN A 367 -5.74 28.69 2.84
N GLN A 368 -6.88 28.06 3.18
CA GLN A 368 -8.20 28.64 2.90
C GLN A 368 -8.45 29.96 3.64
N SER A 369 -7.99 30.11 4.88
CA SER A 369 -8.19 31.35 5.64
C SER A 369 -7.38 32.52 5.07
N ARG A 370 -6.21 32.26 4.49
CA ARG A 370 -5.36 33.28 3.87
C ARG A 370 -5.63 33.50 2.38
N SER A 371 -6.16 32.51 1.66
CA SER A 371 -6.66 32.69 0.28
C SER A 371 -8.03 33.41 0.20
N VAL A 372 -8.69 33.64 1.34
CA VAL A 372 -10.00 34.33 1.45
C VAL A 372 -9.84 35.76 1.98
N VAL A 373 -8.62 36.29 2.01
CA VAL A 373 -8.40 37.72 2.26
C VAL A 373 -8.49 38.44 0.92
N ASP A 374 -9.56 39.23 0.75
CA ASP A 374 -9.80 40.14 -0.38
C ASP A 374 -8.65 41.13 -0.62
#